data_AF-A0A957YEL1-F1
#
_entry.id   AF-A0A957YEL1-F1
#
_cell.length_a   1.000
_cell.length_b   1.000
_cell.length_c   1.000
_cell.angle_alpha   90.00
_cell.angle_beta   90.00
_cell.angle_gamma   90.00
#
_symmetry.space_group_name_H-M   'P 1'
#
loop_
_entity.id
_entity.type
_entity.pdbx_description
1 polymer ?
#
loop_
_entity_poly.entity_id
_entity_poly.type
_entity_poly.pdbx_seq_one_letter_code
_entity_poly.pdbx_strand_id
1 'polypeptide(L)'
;MNNKTPVYQKLIAAAILAPYTLIVIASSFIYLVIFTLPFLLTRLYQTIPPVDYTKLTNYSPVGFLAYLFGLGALFVLFIGAVRLASRPTANAPRPTIRLVWIGSAIFATILCFSYPLTAIDLFIYAI
;
A
#
# COMPACT_ATOMS: atom_id res chain seq x y z
N MET A 1 -41.50 -15.65 -12.12
CA MET A 1 -40.12 -15.66 -11.57
C MET A 1 -39.51 -14.29 -11.79
N ASN A 2 -39.12 -13.61 -10.70
CA ASN A 2 -38.93 -12.16 -10.64
C ASN A 2 -37.48 -11.77 -11.03
N ASN A 3 -37.33 -11.02 -12.12
CA ASN A 3 -36.07 -10.64 -12.77
C ASN A 3 -35.29 -9.51 -12.03
N LYS A 4 -35.45 -9.40 -10.71
CA LYS A 4 -34.87 -8.31 -9.88
C LYS A 4 -33.46 -8.62 -9.34
N THR A 5 -32.97 -9.84 -9.53
CA THR A 5 -31.65 -10.30 -9.09
C THR A 5 -30.43 -9.53 -9.64
N PRO A 6 -30.40 -8.95 -10.86
CA PRO A 6 -29.17 -8.35 -11.39
C PRO A 6 -28.85 -6.95 -10.81
N VAL A 7 -29.85 -6.18 -10.38
CA VAL A 7 -29.63 -4.81 -9.85
C VAL A 7 -29.03 -4.85 -8.45
N TYR A 8 -29.57 -5.71 -7.57
CA TYR A 8 -29.05 -5.87 -6.21
C TYR A 8 -27.61 -6.38 -6.18
N GLN A 9 -27.25 -7.30 -7.06
CA GLN A 9 -25.87 -7.79 -7.17
C GLN A 9 -24.88 -6.69 -7.59
N LYS A 10 -25.27 -5.80 -8.52
CA LYS A 10 -24.43 -4.66 -8.93
C LYS A 10 -24.21 -3.65 -7.80
N LEU A 11 -25.25 -3.36 -7.02
CA LEU A 11 -25.16 -2.44 -5.88
C LEU A 11 -24.26 -3.00 -4.77
N ILE A 12 -24.38 -4.29 -4.45
CA ILE A 12 -23.52 -4.96 -3.46
C ILE A 12 -22.06 -4.99 -3.95
N ALA A 13 -21.84 -5.29 -5.23
CA ALA A 13 -20.51 -5.26 -5.82
C ALA A 13 -19.89 -3.86 -5.72
N ALA A 14 -20.62 -2.81 -6.10
CA ALA A 14 -20.16 -1.42 -6.02
C ALA A 14 -19.83 -1.00 -4.57
N ALA A 15 -20.66 -1.41 -3.60
CA ALA A 15 -20.45 -1.11 -2.19
C ALA A 15 -19.18 -1.76 -1.60
N ILE A 16 -18.73 -2.88 -2.18
CA ILE A 16 -17.48 -3.55 -1.77
C ILE A 16 -16.29 -3.00 -2.57
N LEU A 17 -16.45 -2.80 -3.88
CA LEU A 17 -15.40 -2.32 -4.78
C LEU A 17 -14.93 -0.90 -4.42
N ALA A 18 -15.85 0.01 -4.14
CA ALA A 18 -15.52 1.39 -3.83
C ALA A 18 -14.52 1.55 -2.66
N PRO A 19 -14.73 0.93 -1.48
CA PRO A 19 -13.78 1.03 -0.39
C PRO A 19 -12.44 0.34 -0.67
N TYR A 20 -12.41 -0.76 -1.43
CA TYR A 20 -11.13 -1.37 -1.85
C TYR A 20 -10.31 -0.46 -2.75
N THR A 21 -10.95 0.11 -3.77
CA THR A 21 -10.30 1.06 -4.68
C THR A 21 -9.76 2.26 -3.91
N LEU A 22 -10.54 2.78 -2.95
CA LEU A 22 -10.10 3.87 -2.09
C LEU A 22 -8.88 3.50 -1.25
N ILE A 23 -8.85 2.30 -0.66
CA ILE A 23 -7.70 1.81 0.10
C ILE A 23 -6.45 1.73 -0.77
N VAL A 24 -6.56 1.17 -1.99
CA VAL A 24 -5.44 1.05 -2.92
C VAL A 24 -4.90 2.41 -3.35
N ILE A 25 -5.79 3.37 -3.67
CA ILE A 25 -5.40 4.73 -4.03
C ILE A 25 -4.71 5.42 -2.84
N ALA A 26 -5.29 5.32 -1.64
CA ALA A 26 -4.73 5.93 -0.44
C ALA A 26 -3.37 5.34 -0.08
N SER A 27 -3.20 4.01 -0.13
CA SER A 27 -1.92 3.36 0.16
C SER A 27 -0.85 3.74 -0.86
N SER A 28 -1.22 3.81 -2.14
CA SER A 28 -0.31 4.23 -3.21
C SER A 28 0.12 5.69 -3.04
N PHE A 29 -0.81 6.57 -2.68
CA PHE A 29 -0.54 7.99 -2.45
C PHE A 29 0.39 8.22 -1.25
N ILE A 30 0.13 7.56 -0.12
CA ILE A 30 0.99 7.61 1.07
C ILE A 30 2.40 7.18 0.69
N TYR A 31 2.51 6.07 -0.03
CA TYR A 31 3.80 5.53 -0.40
C TYR A 31 4.58 6.46 -1.32
N LEU A 32 3.90 6.99 -2.35
CA LEU A 32 4.49 7.93 -3.29
C LEU A 32 4.99 9.20 -2.58
N VAL A 33 4.18 9.79 -1.70
CA VAL A 33 4.48 11.09 -1.07
C VAL A 33 5.49 10.98 0.06
N ILE A 34 5.45 9.91 0.85
CA ILE A 34 6.29 9.78 2.05
C ILE A 34 7.60 9.04 1.76
N PHE A 35 7.57 8.01 0.93
CA PHE A 35 8.71 7.10 0.74
C PHE A 35 9.40 7.23 -0.62
N THR A 36 8.73 7.77 -1.65
CA THR A 36 9.29 7.82 -3.02
C THR A 36 9.69 9.23 -3.47
N LEU A 37 8.76 10.18 -3.53
CA LEU A 37 9.01 11.52 -4.08
C LEU A 37 10.08 12.32 -3.34
N PRO A 38 10.17 12.31 -2.01
CA PRO A 38 11.22 13.05 -1.29
C PRO A 38 12.61 12.46 -1.54
N PHE A 39 12.68 11.18 -1.91
CA PHE A 39 13.90 10.40 -2.02
C PHE A 39 14.04 9.86 -3.44
N LEU A 40 14.48 10.72 -4.36
CA LEU A 40 14.86 10.32 -5.72
C LEU A 40 16.06 9.38 -5.68
N LEU A 41 15.77 8.09 -5.49
CA LEU A 41 16.73 7.02 -5.22
C LEU A 41 17.84 6.93 -6.26
N THR A 42 17.50 7.11 -7.54
CA THR A 42 18.45 7.10 -8.64
C THR A 42 19.56 8.13 -8.49
N ARG A 43 19.29 9.26 -7.83
CA ARG A 43 20.29 10.30 -7.54
C ARG A 43 21.05 10.02 -6.25
N LEU A 44 20.35 9.59 -5.21
CA LEU A 44 20.89 9.50 -3.85
C LEU A 44 21.78 8.27 -3.62
N TYR A 45 21.56 7.20 -4.36
CA TYR A 45 22.38 5.98 -4.29
C TYR A 45 23.84 6.20 -4.69
N GLN A 46 24.09 7.16 -5.58
CA GLN A 46 25.44 7.46 -6.07
C GLN A 46 26.23 8.34 -5.10
N THR A 47 25.56 9.06 -4.20
CA THR A 47 26.19 10.08 -3.34
C THR A 47 26.28 9.68 -1.87
N ILE A 48 25.44 8.75 -1.39
CA ILE A 48 25.43 8.35 0.04
C ILE A 48 25.29 6.83 0.21
N PRO A 49 26.25 6.00 -0.23
CA PRO A 49 26.25 4.59 0.11
C PRO A 49 26.77 4.37 1.56
N PRO A 50 26.13 3.52 2.38
CA PRO A 50 24.83 2.87 2.19
C PRO A 50 23.67 3.79 2.60
N VAL A 51 22.63 3.81 1.76
CA VAL A 51 21.44 4.68 1.89
C VAL A 51 20.49 4.12 2.95
N ASP A 52 20.53 4.66 4.16
CA ASP A 52 19.48 4.43 5.17
C ASP A 52 18.52 5.62 5.26
N TYR A 53 17.31 5.38 5.78
CA TYR A 53 16.27 6.42 5.87
C TYR A 53 16.66 7.58 6.79
N THR A 54 17.44 7.31 7.84
CA THR A 54 17.97 8.32 8.78
C THR A 54 18.92 9.30 8.10
N LYS A 55 19.83 8.82 7.24
CA LYS A 55 20.75 9.63 6.43
C LYS A 55 19.99 10.40 5.36
N LEU A 56 19.01 9.78 4.71
CA LEU A 56 18.16 10.43 3.72
C LEU A 56 17.39 11.62 4.29
N THR A 57 16.97 11.52 5.55
CA THR A 57 16.26 12.58 6.26
C THR A 57 17.18 13.50 7.06
N ASN A 58 18.50 13.28 7.01
CA ASN A 58 19.50 13.99 7.81
C ASN A 58 19.11 14.06 9.30
N TYR A 59 18.64 12.94 9.86
CA TYR A 59 18.18 12.82 11.24
C TYR A 59 17.05 13.81 11.61
N SER A 60 16.28 14.27 10.62
CA SER A 60 15.20 15.22 10.84
C SER A 60 14.04 14.59 11.63
N PRO A 61 13.57 15.23 12.71
CA PRO A 61 12.40 14.76 13.45
C PRO A 61 11.13 14.76 12.59
N VAL A 62 11.05 15.64 11.60
CA VAL A 62 9.93 15.66 10.65
C VAL A 62 9.93 14.40 9.78
N GLY A 63 11.11 13.98 9.30
CA GLY A 63 11.25 12.74 8.54
C GLY A 63 10.89 11.51 9.36
N PHE A 64 11.32 11.48 10.63
CA PHE A 64 10.94 10.43 11.57
C PHE A 64 9.42 10.34 11.78
N LEU A 65 8.75 11.47 12.04
CA LEU A 65 7.30 11.49 12.21
C LEU A 65 6.57 11.09 10.93
N ALA A 66 7.01 11.59 9.76
CA ALA A 66 6.44 11.22 8.47
C ALA A 66 6.55 9.71 8.21
N TYR A 67 7.69 9.10 8.54
CA TYR A 67 7.89 7.66 8.47
C TYR A 67 6.92 6.91 9.39
N LEU A 68 6.87 7.28 10.67
CA LEU A 68 6.04 6.60 11.66
C LEU A 68 4.55 6.66 11.30
N PHE A 69 4.05 7.84 10.93
CA PHE A 69 2.66 8.03 10.54
C PHE A 69 2.34 7.39 9.17
N GLY A 70 3.25 7.49 8.21
CA GLY A 70 3.10 6.85 6.90
C GLY A 70 2.99 5.34 7.01
N LEU A 71 3.90 4.72 7.76
CA LEU A 71 3.91 3.29 8.02
C LEU A 71 2.66 2.88 8.80
N GLY A 72 2.32 3.59 9.87
CA GLY A 72 1.11 3.36 10.66
C GLY A 72 -0.17 3.42 9.82
N ALA A 73 -0.30 4.43 8.95
CA ALA A 73 -1.43 4.58 8.05
C ALA A 73 -1.54 3.42 7.05
N LEU A 74 -0.43 2.94 6.49
CA LEU A 74 -0.41 1.76 5.61
C LEU A 74 -0.90 0.51 6.34
N PHE A 75 -0.49 0.28 7.59
CA PHE A 75 -0.98 -0.83 8.40
C PHE A 75 -2.48 -0.72 8.69
N VAL A 76 -2.97 0.48 9.03
CA VAL A 76 -4.40 0.71 9.26
C VAL A 76 -5.21 0.42 8.00
N LEU A 77 -4.74 0.88 6.84
CA LEU A 77 -5.37 0.59 5.54
C LEU A 77 -5.37 -0.90 5.21
N PHE A 78 -4.26 -1.60 5.47
CA PHE A 78 -4.14 -3.04 5.30
C PHE A 78 -5.12 -3.81 6.19
N ILE A 79 -5.17 -3.48 7.49
CA ILE A 79 -6.13 -4.08 8.44
C ILE A 79 -7.56 -3.78 7.98
N GLY A 80 -7.84 -2.57 7.49
CA GLY A 80 -9.11 -2.19 6.90
C GLY A 80 -9.50 -3.08 5.72
N ALA A 81 -8.56 -3.34 4.80
CA ALA A 81 -8.76 -4.23 3.66
C ALA A 81 -9.02 -5.68 4.10
N VAL A 82 -8.23 -6.21 5.05
CA VAL A 82 -8.42 -7.58 5.58
C VAL A 82 -9.78 -7.73 6.26
N ARG A 83 -10.19 -6.74 7.07
CA ARG A 83 -11.50 -6.73 7.72
C ARG A 83 -12.63 -6.68 6.70
N LEU A 84 -12.47 -5.90 5.62
CA LEU A 84 -13.43 -5.83 4.53
C LEU A 84 -13.52 -7.16 3.76
N ALA A 85 -12.39 -7.85 3.58
CA ALA A 85 -12.30 -9.16 2.92
C ALA A 85 -12.96 -10.26 3.75
N SER A 86 -12.83 -10.17 5.06
CA SER A 86 -13.31 -11.19 6.01
C SER A 86 -14.81 -11.11 6.29
N ARG A 87 -15.52 -10.11 5.75
CA ARG A 87 -16.97 -10.00 5.95
C ARG A 87 -17.68 -11.16 5.23
N PRO A 88 -18.47 -11.99 5.94
CA PRO A 88 -19.16 -13.12 5.35
C PRO A 88 -20.21 -12.60 4.36
N THR A 89 -19.84 -12.60 3.09
CA THR A 89 -20.73 -12.29 1.99
C THR A 89 -21.20 -13.63 1.46
N ALA A 90 -22.34 -14.10 1.97
CA ALA A 90 -22.95 -15.38 1.60
C ALA A 90 -23.18 -15.56 0.08
N ASN A 91 -22.99 -14.51 -0.72
CA ASN A 91 -23.04 -14.51 -2.18
C ASN A 91 -21.97 -13.58 -2.79
N ALA A 92 -20.75 -13.52 -2.21
CA ALA A 92 -19.68 -12.67 -2.76
C ALA A 92 -19.39 -13.10 -4.21
N PRO A 93 -19.56 -12.21 -5.21
CA PRO A 93 -19.25 -12.56 -6.57
C PRO A 93 -17.74 -12.83 -6.68
N ARG A 94 -17.37 -13.97 -7.28
CA ARG A 94 -15.99 -14.38 -7.61
C ARG A 94 -15.02 -13.27 -8.09
N PRO A 95 -15.45 -12.17 -8.77
CA PRO A 95 -14.58 -11.01 -9.04
C PRO A 95 -13.87 -10.37 -7.83
N THR A 96 -14.40 -10.45 -6.60
CA THR A 96 -13.80 -9.76 -5.44
C THR A 96 -12.41 -10.31 -5.09
N ILE A 97 -12.20 -11.63 -5.20
CA ILE A 97 -10.90 -12.26 -4.98
C ILE A 97 -9.89 -11.86 -6.05
N ARG A 98 -10.29 -11.83 -7.32
CA ARG A 98 -9.39 -11.40 -8.42
C ARG A 98 -8.93 -9.96 -8.22
N LEU A 99 -9.82 -9.09 -7.74
CA LEU A 99 -9.47 -7.70 -7.47
C LEU A 99 -8.47 -7.56 -6.33
N VAL A 100 -8.62 -8.36 -5.27
CA VAL A 100 -7.64 -8.43 -4.17
C VAL A 100 -6.28 -8.86 -4.71
N TRP A 101 -6.22 -9.93 -5.50
CA TRP A 101 -4.96 -10.39 -6.10
C TRP A 101 -4.33 -9.37 -7.05
N ILE A 102 -5.11 -8.73 -7.91
CA ILE A 102 -4.61 -7.68 -8.82
C ILE A 102 -4.13 -6.47 -8.02
N GLY A 103 -4.88 -6.03 -7.01
CA GLY A 103 -4.48 -4.94 -6.12
C GLY A 103 -3.19 -5.26 -5.37
N SER A 104 -3.07 -6.49 -4.85
CA SER A 104 -1.85 -6.97 -4.21
C SER A 104 -0.66 -7.03 -5.18
N ALA A 105 -0.86 -7.44 -6.43
CA ALA A 105 0.20 -7.49 -7.44
C ALA A 105 0.68 -6.09 -7.85
N ILE A 106 -0.24 -5.15 -8.05
CA ILE A 106 0.10 -3.73 -8.31
C ILE A 106 0.87 -3.16 -7.12
N PHE A 107 0.40 -3.38 -5.89
CA PHE A 107 1.07 -2.90 -4.70
C PHE A 107 2.46 -3.53 -4.51
N ALA A 108 2.61 -4.84 -4.77
CA ALA A 108 3.91 -5.52 -4.77
C ALA A 108 4.88 -4.92 -5.80
N THR A 109 4.37 -4.51 -6.97
CA THR A 109 5.19 -3.85 -8.00
C THR A 109 5.66 -2.47 -7.54
N ILE A 110 4.80 -1.71 -6.86
CA ILE A 110 5.17 -0.43 -6.22
C ILE A 110 6.22 -0.65 -5.12
N LEU A 111 6.09 -1.72 -4.35
CA LEU A 111 7.06 -2.12 -3.31
C LEU A 111 8.44 -2.45 -3.89
N CYS A 112 8.54 -3.00 -5.10
CA CYS A 112 9.84 -3.22 -5.76
C CYS A 112 10.68 -1.95 -5.86
N PHE A 113 10.05 -0.76 -5.93
CA PHE A 113 10.78 0.51 -5.98
C PHE A 113 11.27 1.00 -4.60
N SER A 114 10.66 0.60 -3.46
CA SER A 114 11.27 0.82 -2.12
C SER A 114 12.19 -0.32 -1.70
N TYR A 115 12.16 -1.46 -2.37
CA TYR A 115 13.02 -2.59 -2.01
C TYR A 115 14.49 -2.18 -1.82
N PRO A 116 15.09 -1.27 -2.63
CA PRO A 116 16.43 -0.78 -2.35
C PRO A 116 16.52 -0.06 -0.99
N LEU A 117 15.59 0.84 -0.68
CA LEU A 117 15.55 1.56 0.61
C LEU A 117 15.43 0.62 1.82
N THR A 118 14.54 -0.37 1.74
CA THR A 118 14.24 -1.25 2.87
C THR A 118 15.24 -2.39 2.99
N ALA A 119 15.80 -2.89 1.88
CA ALA A 119 16.80 -3.95 1.89
C ALA A 119 18.18 -3.43 2.29
N ILE A 120 18.56 -2.19 1.94
CA ILE A 120 19.85 -1.62 2.37
C ILE A 120 19.94 -1.55 3.88
N ASP A 121 18.85 -1.17 4.55
CA ASP A 121 18.81 -1.12 6.02
C ASP A 121 19.16 -2.51 6.61
N LEU A 122 18.56 -3.57 6.05
CA LEU A 122 18.85 -4.97 6.40
C LEU A 122 20.30 -5.39 6.11
N PHE A 123 20.91 -4.90 5.01
CA PHE A 123 22.31 -5.17 4.70
C PHE A 123 23.28 -4.41 5.60
N ILE A 124 22.95 -3.20 6.05
CA ILE A 124 23.75 -2.44 7.03
C ILE A 124 23.78 -3.16 8.37
N TYR A 125 22.65 -3.70 8.84
CA TYR A 125 22.59 -4.40 10.13
C TYR A 125 23.22 -5.80 10.14
N ALA A 126 23.42 -6.41 8.96
CA ALA A 126 24.00 -7.74 8.84
C ALA A 126 25.55 -7.75 8.84
N ILE A 127 26.19 -6.59 8.76
CA ILE A 127 27.65 -6.39 8.74
C ILE A 127 28.07 -5.75 10.07
#